data_AF-A0A1B4V302-F1
#
_entry.id   AF-A0A1B4V302-F1
#
_cell.length_a   1.000
_cell.length_b   1.000
_cell.length_c   1.000
_cell.angle_alpha   90.00
_cell.angle_beta   90.00
_cell.angle_gamma   90.00
#
_symmetry.space_group_name_H-M   'P 1'
#
loop_
_entity.id
_entity.type
_entity.pdbx_description
1 polymer ?
#
loop_
_entity_poly.entity_id
_entity_poly.type
_entity_poly.pdbx_seq_one_letter_code
_entity_poly.pdbx_strand_id
1 'polypeptide(L)'
;MKAPIRHRWLQGPVPPPYRIPLLVLGFMALVIGVGAGLRRLGVDAPLPSPGLIALHGPLMVSGFFGTLISLERAVALGARWTYGGPVFAALGAATLVGGTPVWTGALLLALGSAFLVAGSLAVFLRQRAVFTATLLAGAASWLIGNLAWLAGLPFTAVVPWWAGFLVLTIAGERLELSRFLAPPAAAQRAFVGIVAMLLGGLALLAAGIDPRGFVASGALLALTLWLARYDIARRTVRETGLTRFIAVALLSGYVWLGAAAAIALAGGGLFVAPAYDATLHAVFLGFVFSMVFGHAPIILPAVTHFAVRFHRAFYLHLALLHVSLIVRLGADLAGSADWRAIGGALNAVALLAFILNTASGIWRGRLKISTPASAPNHGARA
;
A
#
# COMPACT_ATOMS: atom_id res chain seq x y z
N MET A 1 -2.81 30.84 -36.82
CA MET A 1 -2.87 30.31 -35.43
C MET A 1 -2.88 28.79 -35.52
N LYS A 2 -1.72 28.12 -35.37
CA LYS A 2 -1.62 26.66 -35.50
C LYS A 2 -2.24 26.01 -34.25
N ALA A 3 -3.28 25.20 -34.44
CA ALA A 3 -3.83 24.36 -33.38
C ALA A 3 -2.71 23.49 -32.77
N PRO A 4 -2.62 23.32 -31.43
CA PRO A 4 -1.63 22.45 -30.85
C PRO A 4 -1.89 21.02 -31.31
N ILE A 5 -0.87 20.39 -31.88
CA ILE A 5 -0.86 18.96 -32.22
C ILE A 5 -1.09 18.18 -30.93
N ARG A 6 -2.35 17.84 -30.62
CA ARG A 6 -2.65 16.89 -29.56
C ARG A 6 -2.14 15.53 -30.04
N HIS A 7 -0.98 15.11 -29.55
CA HIS A 7 -0.41 13.79 -29.83
C HIS A 7 -1.36 12.70 -29.31
N ARG A 8 -2.31 12.31 -30.17
CA ARG A 8 -3.34 11.29 -29.92
C ARG A 8 -2.75 9.95 -29.45
N TRP A 9 -1.49 9.69 -29.82
CA TRP A 9 -0.72 8.50 -29.44
C TRP A 9 -0.34 8.40 -27.96
N LEU A 10 -0.37 9.53 -27.21
CA LEU A 10 -0.09 9.56 -25.76
C LEU A 10 -1.36 9.41 -24.89
N GLN A 11 -2.54 9.37 -25.53
CA GLN A 11 -3.84 9.29 -24.86
C GLN A 11 -4.42 7.88 -25.00
N GLY A 12 -4.91 7.33 -23.89
CA GLY A 12 -5.45 5.98 -23.81
C GLY A 12 -4.59 5.07 -22.92
N PRO A 13 -5.21 4.19 -22.11
CA PRO A 13 -4.47 3.32 -21.22
C PRO A 13 -3.72 2.24 -22.02
N VAL A 14 -2.51 1.89 -21.58
CA VAL A 14 -1.72 0.81 -22.19
C VAL A 14 -2.49 -0.51 -22.06
N PRO A 15 -2.55 -1.42 -23.05
CA PRO A 15 -3.32 -2.67 -22.93
C PRO A 15 -2.86 -3.57 -21.77
N PRO A 16 -3.74 -4.40 -21.18
CA PRO A 16 -3.40 -5.27 -20.05
C PRO A 16 -2.16 -6.16 -20.21
N PRO A 17 -1.85 -6.76 -21.38
CA PRO A 17 -0.68 -7.62 -21.54
C PRO A 17 0.65 -6.94 -21.17
N TYR A 18 0.77 -5.63 -21.42
CA TYR A 18 1.98 -4.87 -21.09
C TYR A 18 2.03 -4.42 -19.62
N ARG A 19 0.92 -4.53 -18.88
CA ARG A 19 0.84 -4.21 -17.45
C ARG A 19 1.21 -5.41 -16.57
N ILE A 20 0.97 -6.63 -17.06
CA ILE A 20 1.21 -7.87 -16.32
C ILE A 20 2.68 -8.02 -15.90
N PRO A 21 3.70 -7.76 -16.75
CA PRO A 21 5.10 -7.82 -16.33
C PRO A 21 5.41 -6.91 -15.14
N LEU A 22 4.81 -5.70 -15.09
CA LEU A 22 4.99 -4.77 -13.98
C LEU A 22 4.39 -5.32 -12.68
N LEU A 23 3.20 -5.92 -12.75
CA LEU A 23 2.60 -6.62 -11.61
C LEU A 23 3.49 -7.77 -11.14
N VAL A 24 3.97 -8.60 -12.05
CA VAL A 24 4.87 -9.72 -11.72
C VAL A 24 6.12 -9.21 -11.02
N LEU A 25 6.79 -8.18 -11.56
CA LEU A 25 7.96 -7.58 -10.94
C LEU A 25 7.65 -7.00 -9.54
N GLY A 26 6.50 -6.35 -9.36
CA GLY A 26 6.05 -5.89 -8.06
C GLY A 26 5.87 -7.05 -7.06
N PHE A 27 5.18 -8.13 -7.45
CA PHE A 27 5.00 -9.32 -6.60
C PHE A 27 6.32 -10.08 -6.37
N MET A 28 7.26 -10.06 -7.31
CA MET A 28 8.61 -10.59 -7.08
C MET A 28 9.35 -9.77 -6.02
N ALA A 29 9.25 -8.43 -6.06
CA ALA A 29 9.79 -7.57 -5.02
C ALA A 29 9.15 -7.85 -3.65
N LEU A 30 7.84 -8.14 -3.61
CA LEU A 30 7.16 -8.60 -2.38
C LEU A 30 7.76 -9.91 -1.85
N VAL A 31 7.85 -10.94 -2.69
CA VAL A 31 8.34 -12.27 -2.26
C VAL A 31 9.78 -12.19 -1.76
N ILE A 32 10.66 -11.50 -2.49
CA ILE A 32 12.07 -11.34 -2.11
C ILE A 32 12.19 -10.44 -0.87
N GLY A 33 11.38 -9.38 -0.78
CA GLY A 33 11.30 -8.51 0.39
C GLY A 33 10.88 -9.27 1.65
N VAL A 34 9.87 -10.13 1.56
CA VAL A 34 9.46 -11.03 2.66
C VAL A 34 10.59 -11.99 3.04
N GLY A 35 11.25 -12.61 2.07
CA GLY A 35 12.42 -13.46 2.32
C GLY A 35 13.55 -12.72 3.05
N ALA A 36 13.83 -11.48 2.64
CA ALA A 36 14.81 -10.62 3.30
C ALA A 36 14.40 -10.31 4.75
N GLY A 37 13.11 -10.07 5.00
CA GLY A 37 12.56 -9.88 6.33
C GLY A 37 12.72 -11.12 7.22
N LEU A 38 12.43 -12.32 6.70
CA LEU A 38 12.62 -13.57 7.42
C LEU A 38 14.09 -13.80 7.79
N ARG A 39 15.02 -13.52 6.87
CA ARG A 39 16.46 -13.61 7.13
C ARG A 39 16.95 -12.65 8.20
N ARG A 40 16.36 -11.45 8.32
CA ARG A 40 16.62 -10.54 9.46
C ARG A 40 16.22 -11.12 10.81
N LEU A 41 15.30 -12.09 10.81
CA LEU A 41 14.81 -12.78 12.01
C LEU A 41 15.51 -14.11 12.27
N GLY A 42 16.55 -14.45 11.51
CA GLY A 42 17.23 -15.72 11.61
C GLY A 42 16.46 -16.91 11.04
N VAL A 43 15.33 -16.67 10.35
CA VAL A 43 14.58 -17.72 9.65
C VAL A 43 15.17 -17.91 8.27
N ASP A 44 15.58 -19.14 7.96
CA ASP A 44 16.11 -19.47 6.65
C ASP A 44 15.06 -19.27 5.55
N ALA A 45 15.47 -18.50 4.55
CA ALA A 45 14.69 -18.20 3.36
C ALA A 45 15.64 -18.03 2.16
N PRO A 46 15.25 -18.52 0.97
CA PRO A 46 16.06 -18.39 -0.22
C PRO A 46 16.15 -16.92 -0.64
N LEU A 47 17.37 -16.42 -0.82
CA LEU A 47 17.65 -15.10 -1.36
C LEU A 47 18.67 -15.20 -2.49
N PRO A 48 18.51 -14.43 -3.59
CA PRO A 48 19.51 -14.36 -4.65
C PRO A 48 20.90 -13.94 -4.17
N SER A 49 20.98 -13.10 -3.14
CA SER A 49 22.23 -12.68 -2.52
C SER A 49 22.03 -12.27 -1.06
N PRO A 50 23.06 -12.40 -0.19
CA PRO A 50 22.99 -11.96 1.21
C PRO A 50 22.76 -10.45 1.37
N GLY A 51 23.22 -9.63 0.41
CA GLY A 51 23.06 -8.16 0.45
C GLY A 51 21.59 -7.71 0.48
N LEU A 52 20.67 -8.56 0.03
CA LEU A 52 19.23 -8.25 0.02
C LEU A 52 18.60 -8.19 1.41
N ILE A 53 19.25 -8.74 2.45
CA ILE A 53 18.76 -8.70 3.84
C ILE A 53 18.54 -7.25 4.30
N ALA A 54 19.45 -6.34 3.93
CA ALA A 54 19.35 -4.92 4.25
C ALA A 54 18.26 -4.19 3.43
N LEU A 55 17.82 -4.78 2.32
CA LEU A 55 16.91 -4.17 1.34
C LEU A 55 15.44 -4.58 1.53
N HIS A 56 15.10 -5.25 2.64
CA HIS A 56 13.71 -5.58 3.00
C HIS A 56 12.76 -4.37 2.85
N GLY A 57 13.03 -3.25 3.54
CA GLY A 57 12.19 -2.06 3.49
C GLY A 57 12.03 -1.48 2.07
N PRO A 58 13.13 -1.17 1.35
CA PRO A 58 13.07 -0.71 -0.04
C PRO A 58 12.25 -1.61 -0.98
N LEU A 59 12.43 -2.94 -0.89
CA LEU A 59 11.71 -3.88 -1.74
C LEU A 59 10.21 -3.91 -1.42
N MET A 60 9.85 -3.87 -0.13
CA MET A 60 8.46 -3.86 0.30
C MET A 60 7.75 -2.55 -0.06
N VAL A 61 8.32 -1.40 0.30
CA VAL A 61 7.68 -0.09 0.09
C VAL A 61 7.83 0.35 -1.36
N SER A 62 9.05 0.58 -1.82
CA SER A 62 9.26 1.23 -3.13
C SER A 62 9.13 0.23 -4.28
N GLY A 63 9.57 -1.02 -4.10
CA GLY A 63 9.49 -2.04 -5.13
C GLY A 63 8.10 -2.62 -5.33
N PHE A 64 7.45 -3.10 -4.26
CA PHE A 64 6.10 -3.65 -4.34
C PHE A 64 5.02 -2.56 -4.36
N PHE A 65 4.84 -1.83 -3.25
CA PHE A 65 3.77 -0.82 -3.17
C PHE A 65 3.94 0.29 -4.19
N GLY A 66 5.15 0.82 -4.35
CA GLY A 66 5.46 1.86 -5.33
C GLY A 66 5.07 1.46 -6.76
N THR A 67 5.40 0.23 -7.17
CA THR A 67 4.99 -0.31 -8.48
C THR A 67 3.48 -0.43 -8.59
N LEU A 68 2.81 -1.10 -7.65
CA LEU A 68 1.38 -1.39 -7.75
C LEU A 68 0.51 -0.13 -7.67
N ILE A 69 0.79 0.76 -6.72
CA ILE A 69 0.08 2.04 -6.58
C ILE A 69 0.27 2.89 -7.83
N SER A 70 1.51 3.02 -8.32
CA SER A 70 1.77 3.80 -9.53
C SER A 70 1.11 3.19 -10.76
N LEU A 71 1.04 1.85 -10.86
CA LEU A 71 0.37 1.18 -11.96
C LEU A 71 -1.14 1.41 -11.93
N GLU A 72 -1.76 1.27 -10.76
CA GLU A 72 -3.18 1.55 -10.59
C GLU A 72 -3.51 3.00 -10.99
N ARG A 73 -2.73 3.97 -10.51
CA ARG A 73 -2.91 5.38 -10.85
C ARG A 73 -2.68 5.65 -12.34
N ALA A 74 -1.70 4.98 -12.96
CA ALA A 74 -1.45 5.09 -14.40
C ALA A 74 -2.62 4.56 -15.24
N VAL A 75 -3.22 3.44 -14.82
CA VAL A 75 -4.43 2.88 -15.43
C VAL A 75 -5.62 3.83 -15.28
N ALA A 76 -5.86 4.34 -14.08
CA ALA A 76 -6.96 5.27 -13.79
C ALA A 76 -6.86 6.58 -14.59
N LEU A 77 -5.64 7.11 -14.77
CA LEU A 77 -5.39 8.33 -15.54
C LEU A 77 -5.49 8.15 -17.05
N GLY A 78 -5.29 6.93 -17.56
CA GLY A 78 -5.37 6.63 -18.99
C GLY A 78 -4.37 7.39 -19.87
N ALA A 79 -3.24 7.84 -19.31
CA ALA A 79 -2.21 8.60 -20.03
C ALA A 79 -0.90 7.79 -20.07
N ARG A 80 -0.27 7.63 -21.23
CA ARG A 80 0.86 6.69 -21.37
C ARG A 80 2.10 7.10 -20.59
N TRP A 81 2.35 8.39 -20.43
CA TRP A 81 3.51 8.89 -19.69
C TRP A 81 3.48 8.54 -18.19
N THR A 82 2.29 8.35 -17.60
CA THR A 82 2.17 8.02 -16.16
C THR A 82 2.66 6.61 -15.86
N TYR A 83 2.77 5.75 -16.88
CA TYR A 83 3.39 4.42 -16.76
C TYR A 83 4.90 4.49 -16.50
N GLY A 84 5.54 5.65 -16.63
CA GLY A 84 6.89 5.86 -16.14
C GLY A 84 7.01 5.51 -14.66
N GLY A 85 6.02 5.86 -13.83
CA GLY A 85 5.98 5.56 -12.41
C GLY A 85 6.18 4.08 -12.07
N PRO A 86 5.27 3.18 -12.50
CA PRO A 86 5.42 1.76 -12.23
C PRO A 86 6.61 1.12 -12.96
N VAL A 87 6.99 1.60 -14.15
CA VAL A 87 8.17 1.07 -14.88
C VAL A 87 9.45 1.34 -14.10
N PHE A 88 9.69 2.58 -13.71
CA PHE A 88 10.88 2.94 -12.94
C PHE A 88 10.88 2.30 -11.55
N ALA A 89 9.72 2.16 -10.91
CA ALA A 89 9.60 1.46 -9.64
C ALA A 89 9.97 -0.04 -9.75
N ALA A 90 9.40 -0.75 -10.73
CA ALA A 90 9.69 -2.16 -10.96
C ALA A 90 11.13 -2.40 -11.40
N LEU A 91 11.67 -1.56 -12.30
CA LEU A 91 13.07 -1.65 -12.71
C LEU A 91 14.01 -1.36 -11.54
N GLY A 92 13.71 -0.36 -10.71
CA GLY A 92 14.49 -0.06 -9.50
C GLY A 92 14.54 -1.23 -8.52
N ALA A 93 13.42 -1.93 -8.32
CA ALA A 93 13.42 -3.16 -7.53
C ALA A 93 14.22 -4.29 -8.19
N ALA A 94 14.07 -4.47 -9.51
CA ALA A 94 14.77 -5.51 -10.25
C ALA A 94 16.30 -5.30 -10.24
N THR A 95 16.78 -4.07 -10.35
CA THR A 95 18.21 -3.76 -10.29
C THR A 95 18.79 -3.99 -8.88
N LEU A 96 18.04 -3.69 -7.82
CA LEU A 96 18.42 -4.04 -6.44
C LEU A 96 18.54 -5.57 -6.28
N VAL A 97 17.55 -6.32 -6.77
CA VAL A 97 17.56 -7.79 -6.73
C VAL A 97 18.71 -8.38 -7.54
N GLY A 98 19.01 -7.79 -8.71
CA GLY A 98 20.08 -8.21 -9.60
C GLY A 98 21.50 -7.91 -9.10
N GLY A 99 21.66 -7.30 -7.92
CA GLY A 99 22.98 -7.02 -7.33
C GLY A 99 23.72 -5.85 -7.97
N THR A 100 23.02 -4.98 -8.71
CA THR A 100 23.62 -3.72 -9.18
C THR A 100 23.91 -2.77 -8.01
N PRO A 101 24.75 -1.73 -8.19
CA PRO A 101 24.98 -0.74 -7.15
C PRO A 101 23.68 -0.15 -6.60
N VAL A 102 23.54 -0.09 -5.28
CA VAL A 102 22.30 0.31 -4.58
C VAL A 102 21.78 1.68 -5.05
N TRP A 103 22.69 2.62 -5.35
CA TRP A 103 22.33 3.95 -5.85
C TRP A 103 21.56 3.89 -7.17
N THR A 104 21.81 2.90 -8.04
CA THR A 104 21.09 2.73 -9.31
C THR A 104 19.63 2.38 -9.05
N GLY A 105 19.37 1.44 -8.13
CA GLY A 105 18.03 1.12 -7.68
C GLY A 105 17.33 2.29 -7.00
N ALA A 106 18.02 2.97 -6.08
CA ALA A 106 17.48 4.15 -5.39
C ALA A 106 17.11 5.29 -6.36
N LEU A 107 17.94 5.55 -7.38
CA LEU A 107 17.68 6.54 -8.43
C LEU A 107 16.43 6.20 -9.24
N LEU A 108 16.31 4.95 -9.70
CA LEU A 108 15.14 4.51 -10.45
C LEU A 108 13.86 4.60 -9.59
N LEU A 109 13.93 4.23 -8.32
CA LEU A 109 12.80 4.37 -7.40
C LEU A 109 12.42 5.86 -7.18
N ALA A 110 13.41 6.75 -7.08
CA ALA A 110 13.18 8.20 -7.01
C ALA A 110 12.49 8.74 -8.28
N LEU A 111 12.94 8.30 -9.47
CA LEU A 111 12.28 8.63 -10.74
C LEU A 111 10.83 8.09 -10.78
N GLY A 112 10.60 6.86 -10.34
CA GLY A 112 9.26 6.29 -10.22
C GLY A 112 8.32 7.14 -9.36
N SER A 113 8.82 7.59 -8.20
CA SER A 113 8.07 8.51 -7.34
C SER A 113 7.83 9.89 -7.96
N ALA A 114 8.77 10.43 -8.75
CA ALA A 114 8.59 11.69 -9.45
C ALA A 114 7.47 11.62 -10.50
N PHE A 115 7.36 10.50 -11.22
CA PHE A 115 6.24 10.26 -12.14
C PHE A 115 4.90 10.15 -11.40
N LEU A 116 4.87 9.49 -10.24
CA LEU A 116 3.65 9.42 -9.42
C LEU A 116 3.24 10.81 -8.91
N VAL A 117 4.19 11.65 -8.48
CA VAL A 117 3.94 13.05 -8.09
C VAL A 117 3.38 13.83 -9.26
N ALA A 118 4.01 13.77 -10.44
CA ALA A 118 3.54 14.45 -11.64
C ALA A 118 2.11 14.01 -12.02
N GLY A 119 1.82 12.71 -11.96
CA GLY A 119 0.48 12.16 -12.21
C GLY A 119 -0.55 12.68 -11.21
N SER A 120 -0.21 12.65 -9.93
CA SER A 120 -1.07 13.13 -8.84
C SER A 120 -1.31 14.64 -8.92
N LEU A 121 -0.28 15.41 -9.32
CA LEU A 121 -0.38 16.85 -9.55
C LEU A 121 -1.31 17.14 -10.73
N ALA A 122 -1.20 16.39 -11.83
CA ALA A 122 -2.10 16.53 -12.97
C ALA A 122 -3.56 16.26 -12.59
N VAL A 123 -3.83 15.27 -11.71
CA VAL A 123 -5.16 15.03 -11.16
C VAL A 123 -5.62 16.20 -10.30
N PHE A 124 -4.79 16.65 -9.35
CA PHE A 124 -5.12 17.77 -8.46
C PHE A 124 -5.42 19.07 -9.23
N LEU A 125 -4.65 19.37 -10.26
CA LEU A 125 -4.87 20.56 -11.10
C LEU A 125 -6.17 20.48 -11.90
N ARG A 126 -6.63 19.27 -12.27
CA ARG A 126 -7.92 19.06 -12.94
C ARG A 126 -9.09 19.07 -11.97
N GLN A 127 -8.91 18.51 -10.78
CA GLN A 127 -9.93 18.41 -9.74
C GLN A 127 -9.32 18.79 -8.40
N ARG A 128 -9.49 20.06 -8.01
CA ARG A 128 -9.04 20.56 -6.72
C ARG A 128 -10.00 20.10 -5.63
N ALA A 129 -9.64 19.03 -4.95
CA ALA A 129 -10.39 18.47 -3.84
C ALA A 129 -9.43 18.06 -2.72
N VAL A 130 -9.93 17.91 -1.49
CA VAL A 130 -9.10 17.50 -0.35
C VAL A 130 -8.45 16.16 -0.62
N PHE A 131 -9.19 15.18 -1.15
CA PHE A 131 -8.64 13.84 -1.43
C PHE A 131 -7.54 13.86 -2.50
N THR A 132 -7.67 14.67 -3.57
CA THR A 132 -6.63 14.77 -4.61
C THR A 132 -5.37 15.46 -4.07
N ALA A 133 -5.53 16.46 -3.20
CA ALA A 133 -4.41 17.08 -2.49
C ALA A 133 -3.71 16.09 -1.54
N THR A 134 -4.46 15.28 -0.81
CA THR A 134 -3.91 14.24 0.08
C THR A 134 -3.15 13.16 -0.69
N LEU A 135 -3.68 12.71 -1.83
CA LEU A 135 -2.99 11.79 -2.74
C LEU A 135 -1.67 12.38 -3.27
N LEU A 136 -1.67 13.66 -3.66
CA LEU A 136 -0.46 14.36 -4.07
C LEU A 136 0.56 14.46 -2.92
N ALA A 137 0.12 14.75 -1.69
CA ALA A 137 0.98 14.79 -0.52
C ALA A 137 1.58 13.40 -0.20
N GLY A 138 0.82 12.32 -0.37
CA GLY A 138 1.31 10.95 -0.26
C GLY A 138 2.41 10.67 -1.29
N ALA A 139 2.16 10.98 -2.57
CA ALA A 139 3.15 10.82 -3.63
C ALA A 139 4.42 11.65 -3.36
N ALA A 140 4.27 12.88 -2.88
CA ALA A 140 5.38 13.75 -2.52
C ALA A 140 6.19 13.19 -1.34
N SER A 141 5.53 12.61 -0.34
CA SER A 141 6.20 11.92 0.77
C SER A 141 7.05 10.76 0.27
N TRP A 142 6.56 9.98 -0.71
CA TRP A 142 7.37 8.91 -1.30
C TRP A 142 8.62 9.44 -1.99
N LEU A 143 8.47 10.51 -2.78
CA LEU A 143 9.60 11.16 -3.46
C LEU A 143 10.63 11.69 -2.47
N ILE A 144 10.19 12.37 -1.41
CA ILE A 144 11.09 12.88 -0.35
C ILE A 144 11.85 11.71 0.28
N GLY A 145 11.17 10.61 0.64
CA GLY A 145 11.81 9.42 1.19
C GLY A 145 12.84 8.79 0.25
N ASN A 146 12.52 8.65 -1.04
CA ASN A 146 13.44 8.09 -2.03
C ASN A 146 14.63 9.00 -2.31
N LEU A 147 14.44 10.32 -2.35
CA LEU A 147 15.54 11.28 -2.50
C LEU A 147 16.45 11.30 -1.27
N ALA A 148 15.87 11.24 -0.06
CA ALA A 148 16.62 11.09 1.18
C ALA A 148 17.48 9.83 1.16
N TRP A 149 16.91 8.70 0.73
CA TRP A 149 17.66 7.45 0.62
C TRP A 149 18.75 7.51 -0.45
N LEU A 150 18.47 8.09 -1.62
CA LEU A 150 19.45 8.30 -2.68
C LEU A 150 20.61 9.20 -2.22
N ALA A 151 20.33 10.17 -1.36
CA ALA A 151 21.34 11.03 -0.73
C ALA A 151 22.16 10.32 0.37
N GLY A 152 21.89 9.04 0.66
CA GLY A 152 22.61 8.26 1.66
C GLY A 152 22.12 8.45 3.10
N LEU A 153 20.95 9.09 3.31
CA LEU A 153 20.39 9.22 4.65
C LEU A 153 19.96 7.85 5.23
N PRO A 154 20.06 7.66 6.57
CA PRO A 154 19.72 6.41 7.21
C PRO A 154 18.22 6.10 7.11
N PHE A 155 17.85 4.82 7.21
CA PHE A 155 16.44 4.40 7.15
C PHE A 155 15.56 5.03 8.23
N THR A 156 16.11 5.45 9.36
CA THR A 156 15.39 6.20 10.40
C THR A 156 14.85 7.55 9.89
N ALA A 157 15.52 8.19 8.93
CA ALA A 157 15.05 9.41 8.28
C ALA A 157 14.13 9.12 7.07
N VAL A 158 14.34 7.99 6.39
CA VAL A 158 13.63 7.62 5.15
C VAL A 158 12.25 7.01 5.43
N VAL A 159 12.18 6.06 6.36
CA VAL A 159 10.98 5.25 6.60
C VAL A 159 9.76 6.06 7.06
N PRO A 160 9.88 7.13 7.88
CA PRO A 160 8.75 8.01 8.18
C PRO A 160 8.05 8.59 6.94
N TRP A 161 8.81 9.00 5.93
CA TRP A 161 8.25 9.52 4.67
C TRP A 161 7.58 8.42 3.84
N TRP A 162 8.14 7.22 3.84
CA TRP A 162 7.53 6.03 3.23
C TRP A 162 6.24 5.59 3.92
N ALA A 163 6.17 5.69 5.25
CA ALA A 163 4.94 5.48 6.00
C ALA A 163 3.91 6.58 5.65
N GLY A 164 4.34 7.85 5.61
CA GLY A 164 3.51 8.98 5.19
C GLY A 164 2.93 8.80 3.79
N PHE A 165 3.70 8.28 2.84
CA PHE A 165 3.22 7.91 1.50
C PHE A 165 2.01 6.98 1.57
N LEU A 166 2.17 5.80 2.18
CA LEU A 166 1.11 4.80 2.20
C LEU A 166 -0.10 5.25 3.01
N VAL A 167 0.14 5.90 4.18
CA VAL A 167 -0.92 6.40 5.04
C VAL A 167 -1.74 7.49 4.36
N LEU A 168 -1.10 8.47 3.73
CA LEU A 168 -1.81 9.54 3.03
C LEU A 168 -2.48 9.04 1.74
N THR A 169 -1.85 8.13 1.00
CA THR A 169 -2.49 7.50 -0.17
C THR A 169 -3.78 6.79 0.24
N ILE A 170 -3.72 5.94 1.27
CA ILE A 170 -4.89 5.25 1.80
C ILE A 170 -5.95 6.26 2.27
N ALA A 171 -5.58 7.22 3.12
CA ALA A 171 -6.52 8.20 3.66
C ALA A 171 -7.18 9.04 2.57
N GLY A 172 -6.42 9.43 1.54
CA GLY A 172 -6.92 10.13 0.35
C GLY A 172 -7.95 9.28 -0.41
N GLU A 173 -7.65 8.02 -0.70
CA GLU A 173 -8.59 7.10 -1.36
C GLU A 173 -9.86 6.87 -0.52
N ARG A 174 -9.74 6.84 0.81
CA ARG A 174 -10.90 6.69 1.71
C ARG A 174 -11.80 7.91 1.70
N LEU A 175 -11.19 9.09 1.70
CA LEU A 175 -11.92 10.33 1.56
C LEU A 175 -12.60 10.43 0.19
N GLU A 176 -11.95 9.95 -0.88
CA GLU A 176 -12.54 9.89 -2.22
C GLU A 176 -13.82 9.03 -2.25
N LEU A 177 -13.78 7.82 -1.66
CA LEU A 177 -14.97 6.95 -1.61
C LEU A 177 -16.07 7.51 -0.69
N SER A 178 -15.68 8.22 0.37
CA SER A 178 -16.63 8.84 1.29
C SER A 178 -17.37 10.04 0.66
N ARG A 179 -17.05 10.46 -0.58
CA ARG A 179 -17.80 11.53 -1.28
C ARG A 179 -19.29 11.23 -1.44
N PHE A 180 -19.67 9.95 -1.50
CA PHE A 180 -21.07 9.53 -1.60
C PHE A 180 -21.83 9.71 -0.27
N LEU A 181 -21.11 9.84 0.84
CA LEU A 181 -21.62 10.17 2.17
C LEU A 181 -20.69 11.23 2.79
N ALA A 182 -20.62 12.40 2.14
CA ALA A 182 -19.62 13.41 2.42
C ALA A 182 -19.53 13.77 3.92
N PRO A 183 -18.33 13.75 4.53
CA PRO A 183 -18.16 14.20 5.90
C PRO A 183 -18.59 15.67 6.06
N PRO A 184 -19.11 16.07 7.24
CA PRO A 184 -19.44 17.46 7.53
C PRO A 184 -18.25 18.39 7.28
N ALA A 185 -18.50 19.66 6.95
CA ALA A 185 -17.43 20.64 6.66
C ALA A 185 -16.40 20.76 7.80
N ALA A 186 -16.85 20.67 9.06
CA ALA A 186 -15.95 20.65 10.21
C ALA A 186 -15.02 19.41 10.22
N ALA A 187 -15.53 18.25 9.84
CA ALA A 187 -14.72 17.03 9.72
C ALA A 187 -13.72 17.14 8.57
N GLN A 188 -14.09 17.76 7.45
CA GLN A 188 -13.14 18.00 6.35
C GLN A 188 -12.01 18.96 6.76
N ARG A 189 -12.33 20.04 7.48
CA ARG A 189 -11.30 20.95 8.05
C ARG A 189 -10.39 20.24 9.04
N ALA A 190 -10.96 19.42 9.93
CA ALA A 190 -10.20 18.61 10.86
C ALA A 190 -9.25 17.65 10.13
N PHE A 191 -9.71 17.00 9.05
CA PHE A 191 -8.88 16.13 8.22
C PHE A 191 -7.69 16.88 7.61
N VAL A 192 -7.93 18.06 7.04
CA VAL A 192 -6.86 18.92 6.50
C VAL A 192 -5.85 19.30 7.59
N GLY A 193 -6.33 19.68 8.78
CA GLY A 193 -5.48 19.98 9.93
C GLY A 193 -4.63 18.79 10.37
N ILE A 194 -5.20 17.58 10.39
CA ILE A 194 -4.49 16.33 10.72
C ILE A 194 -3.43 16.00 9.66
N VAL A 195 -3.75 16.14 8.37
CA VAL A 195 -2.78 15.92 7.29
C VAL A 195 -1.64 16.94 7.37
N ALA A 196 -1.94 18.22 7.63
CA ALA A 196 -0.94 19.25 7.83
C ALA A 196 -0.07 18.96 9.06
N MET A 197 -0.67 18.51 10.17
CA MET A 197 0.05 18.09 11.37
C MET A 197 0.96 16.89 11.11
N LEU A 198 0.51 15.91 10.32
CA LEU A 198 1.33 14.75 9.95
C LEU A 198 2.54 15.18 9.11
N LEU A 199 2.33 15.94 8.03
CA LEU A 199 3.41 16.42 7.16
C LEU A 199 4.38 17.34 7.92
N GLY A 200 3.85 18.24 8.76
CA GLY A 200 4.65 19.08 9.64
C GLY A 200 5.46 18.24 10.64
N GLY A 201 4.85 17.24 11.27
CA GLY A 201 5.54 16.31 12.17
C GLY A 201 6.66 15.52 11.48
N LEU A 202 6.44 15.06 10.24
CA LEU A 202 7.49 14.40 9.45
C LEU A 202 8.63 15.36 9.10
N ALA A 203 8.32 16.62 8.78
CA ALA A 203 9.32 17.65 8.51
C ALA A 203 10.12 18.02 9.78
N LEU A 204 9.46 18.16 10.93
CA LEU A 204 10.11 18.41 12.22
C LEU A 204 11.03 17.26 12.64
N LEU A 205 10.60 16.02 12.40
CA LEU A 205 11.42 14.83 12.61
C LEU A 205 12.65 14.84 11.70
N ALA A 206 12.47 15.10 10.40
CA ALA A 206 13.56 15.17 9.44
C ALA A 206 14.56 16.31 9.74
N ALA A 207 14.08 17.43 10.31
CA ALA A 207 14.90 18.55 10.74
C ALA A 207 15.59 18.34 12.10
N GLY A 208 15.30 17.24 12.80
CA GLY A 208 15.83 16.98 14.14
C GLY A 208 15.23 17.84 15.26
N ILE A 209 14.17 18.60 14.98
CA ILE A 209 13.48 19.47 15.95
C ILE A 209 12.57 18.64 16.87
N ASP A 210 11.87 17.66 16.31
CA ASP A 210 11.13 16.63 17.05
C ASP A 210 11.80 15.27 16.79
N PRO A 211 12.98 15.00 17.37
CA PRO A 211 13.81 13.83 17.01
C PRO A 211 13.14 12.50 17.35
N ARG A 212 12.08 12.53 18.17
CA ARG A 212 11.27 11.36 18.53
C ARG A 212 10.00 11.26 17.70
N GLY A 213 9.62 12.27 16.91
CA GLY A 213 8.45 12.21 16.05
C GLY A 213 7.12 12.10 16.81
N PHE A 214 7.00 12.74 17.96
CA PHE A 214 5.75 12.76 18.74
C PHE A 214 4.62 13.48 18.00
N VAL A 215 4.93 14.55 17.26
CA VAL A 215 3.93 15.28 16.46
C VAL A 215 3.37 14.37 15.37
N ALA A 216 4.25 13.65 14.65
CA ALA A 216 3.82 12.70 13.63
C ALA A 216 3.00 11.55 14.25
N SER A 217 3.42 11.01 15.40
CA SER A 217 2.68 9.95 16.11
C SER A 217 1.28 10.40 16.56
N GLY A 218 1.17 11.62 17.11
CA GLY A 218 -0.11 12.22 17.47
C GLY A 218 -1.01 12.45 16.26
N ALA A 219 -0.44 12.87 15.13
CA ALA A 219 -1.18 13.02 13.88
C ALA A 219 -1.70 11.68 13.34
N LEU A 220 -0.92 10.59 13.45
CA LEU A 220 -1.36 9.24 13.09
C LEU A 220 -2.53 8.78 13.97
N LEU A 221 -2.48 9.05 15.28
CA LEU A 221 -3.60 8.75 16.18
C LEU A 221 -4.84 9.56 15.82
N ALA A 222 -4.69 10.87 15.61
CA ALA A 222 -5.79 11.75 15.21
C ALA A 222 -6.41 11.31 13.87
N LEU A 223 -5.58 10.95 12.89
CA LEU A 223 -6.02 10.42 11.60
C LEU A 223 -6.79 9.12 11.77
N THR A 224 -6.30 8.21 12.62
CA THR A 224 -6.99 6.96 12.93
C THR A 224 -8.38 7.23 13.51
N LEU A 225 -8.48 8.12 14.51
CA LEU A 225 -9.76 8.47 15.13
C LEU A 225 -10.72 9.10 14.12
N TRP A 226 -10.20 9.95 13.23
CA TRP A 226 -10.98 10.56 12.16
C TRP A 226 -11.49 9.51 11.17
N LEU A 227 -10.60 8.67 10.63
CA LEU A 227 -10.93 7.61 9.67
C LEU A 227 -11.93 6.64 10.29
N ALA A 228 -11.68 6.25 11.53
CA ALA A 228 -12.65 5.49 12.26
C ALA A 228 -13.98 6.27 12.22
N ARG A 229 -14.10 7.47 12.79
CA ARG A 229 -15.41 8.14 12.95
C ARG A 229 -16.20 8.39 11.66
N TYR A 230 -15.51 8.73 10.57
CA TYR A 230 -16.14 9.30 9.37
C TYR A 230 -16.09 8.42 8.12
N ASP A 231 -15.33 7.32 8.11
CA ASP A 231 -15.26 6.43 6.95
C ASP A 231 -16.56 5.62 6.76
N ILE A 232 -16.94 5.44 5.49
CA ILE A 232 -18.07 4.63 5.06
C ILE A 232 -17.99 3.16 5.50
N ALA A 233 -16.78 2.64 5.78
CA ALA A 233 -16.51 1.30 6.28
C ALA A 233 -17.40 0.92 7.49
N ARG A 234 -17.71 1.88 8.37
CA ARG A 234 -18.59 1.65 9.53
C ARG A 234 -20.01 1.28 9.17
N ARG A 235 -20.47 1.70 7.99
CA ARG A 235 -21.79 1.38 7.46
C ARG A 235 -21.71 0.11 6.62
N THR A 236 -20.73 0.03 5.71
CA THR A 236 -20.58 -1.10 4.79
C THR A 236 -20.20 -2.42 5.48
N VAL A 237 -19.71 -2.39 6.74
CA VAL A 237 -19.51 -3.60 7.54
C VAL A 237 -20.82 -4.34 7.85
N ARG A 238 -21.96 -3.67 7.77
CA ARG A 238 -23.29 -4.27 7.95
C ARG A 238 -23.84 -4.93 6.68
N GLU A 239 -23.21 -4.69 5.54
CA GLU A 239 -23.58 -5.31 4.26
C GLU A 239 -23.18 -6.79 4.22
N THR A 240 -23.29 -7.43 3.06
CA THR A 240 -22.86 -8.82 2.87
C THR A 240 -21.88 -8.97 1.70
N GLY A 241 -21.26 -10.14 1.59
CA GLY A 241 -20.33 -10.44 0.49
C GLY A 241 -19.03 -9.64 0.53
N LEU A 242 -18.55 -9.24 -0.65
CA LEU A 242 -17.27 -8.56 -0.83
C LEU A 242 -17.23 -7.20 -0.11
N THR A 243 -18.33 -6.46 -0.14
CA THR A 243 -18.45 -5.14 0.51
C THR A 243 -18.19 -5.22 2.01
N ARG A 244 -18.75 -6.24 2.68
CA ARG A 244 -18.48 -6.48 4.11
C ARG A 244 -17.04 -6.90 4.36
N PHE A 245 -16.47 -7.77 3.52
CA PHE A 245 -15.08 -8.19 3.67
C PHE A 245 -14.12 -6.99 3.58
N ILE A 246 -14.31 -6.12 2.59
CA ILE A 246 -13.56 -4.86 2.46
C ILE A 246 -13.68 -4.03 3.73
N ALA A 247 -14.90 -3.83 4.23
CA ALA A 247 -15.15 -3.04 5.42
C ALA A 247 -14.49 -3.63 6.68
N VAL A 248 -14.50 -4.96 6.85
CA VAL A 248 -13.80 -5.63 7.97
C VAL A 248 -12.30 -5.39 7.88
N ALA A 249 -11.70 -5.56 6.70
CA ALA A 249 -10.27 -5.35 6.49
C ALA A 249 -9.86 -3.88 6.70
N LEU A 250 -10.68 -2.93 6.25
CA LEU A 250 -10.51 -1.49 6.50
C LEU A 250 -10.51 -1.18 8.00
N LEU A 251 -11.56 -1.59 8.70
CA LEU A 251 -11.75 -1.28 10.11
C LEU A 251 -10.67 -1.94 10.99
N SER A 252 -10.27 -3.18 10.69
CA SER A 252 -9.16 -3.81 11.39
C SER A 252 -7.83 -3.13 11.10
N GLY A 253 -7.62 -2.65 9.87
CA GLY A 253 -6.49 -1.79 9.54
C GLY A 253 -6.42 -0.54 10.41
N TYR A 254 -7.56 0.12 10.66
CA TYR A 254 -7.60 1.31 11.54
C TYR A 254 -7.22 0.97 12.98
N VAL A 255 -7.63 -0.20 13.48
CA VAL A 255 -7.19 -0.67 14.81
C VAL A 255 -5.67 -0.76 14.85
N TRP A 256 -5.03 -1.30 13.81
CA TRP A 256 -3.57 -1.41 13.75
C TRP A 256 -2.86 -0.06 13.61
N LEU A 257 -3.40 0.89 12.84
CA LEU A 257 -2.84 2.24 12.75
C LEU A 257 -2.91 2.96 14.11
N GLY A 258 -4.03 2.80 14.82
CA GLY A 258 -4.20 3.32 16.17
C GLY A 258 -3.25 2.67 17.17
N ALA A 259 -3.07 1.35 17.10
CA ALA A 259 -2.09 0.62 17.90
C ALA A 259 -0.67 1.10 17.61
N ALA A 260 -0.30 1.29 16.34
CA ALA A 260 1.00 1.83 15.96
C ALA A 260 1.26 3.21 16.59
N ALA A 261 0.28 4.11 16.50
CA ALA A 261 0.39 5.44 17.07
C ALA A 261 0.46 5.42 18.61
N ALA A 262 -0.36 4.57 19.26
CA ALA A 262 -0.34 4.41 20.71
C ALA A 262 1.00 3.83 21.21
N ILE A 263 1.52 2.79 20.55
CA ILE A 263 2.82 2.20 20.86
C ILE A 263 3.93 3.22 20.64
N ALA A 264 3.88 4.03 19.57
CA ALA A 264 4.88 5.07 19.31
C ALA A 264 4.88 6.16 20.41
N LEU A 265 3.69 6.65 20.79
CA LEU A 265 3.54 7.66 21.85
C LEU A 265 4.01 7.13 23.21
N ALA A 266 3.63 5.89 23.57
CA ALA A 266 4.01 5.27 24.84
C ALA A 266 5.48 4.79 24.86
N GLY A 267 5.98 4.33 23.72
CA GLY A 267 7.33 3.76 23.53
C GLY A 267 8.42 4.80 23.30
N GLY A 268 8.09 6.09 23.40
CA GLY A 268 9.06 7.18 23.39
C GLY A 268 9.39 7.78 22.02
N GLY A 269 8.64 7.43 20.96
CA GLY A 269 8.73 8.07 19.64
C GLY A 269 8.28 7.20 18.45
N LEU A 270 8.08 7.84 17.29
CA LEU A 270 7.78 7.20 16.02
C LEU A 270 9.00 6.41 15.53
N PHE A 271 8.87 5.08 15.41
CA PHE A 271 9.95 4.20 14.98
C PHE A 271 11.22 4.41 15.82
N VAL A 272 11.07 4.28 17.15
CA VAL A 272 12.17 4.37 18.12
C VAL A 272 12.27 3.05 18.89
N ALA A 273 13.50 2.58 19.17
CA ALA A 273 13.73 1.39 19.98
C ALA A 273 13.24 1.59 21.44
N PRO A 274 12.70 0.56 22.10
CA PRO A 274 12.58 -0.83 21.66
C PRO A 274 11.38 -1.12 20.75
N ALA A 275 10.44 -0.19 20.62
CA ALA A 275 9.18 -0.39 19.89
C ALA A 275 9.26 -0.20 18.37
N TYR A 276 10.48 -0.05 17.82
CA TYR A 276 10.74 0.21 16.40
C TYR A 276 10.06 -0.83 15.50
N ASP A 277 10.34 -2.11 15.71
CA ASP A 277 9.79 -3.19 14.87
C ASP A 277 8.27 -3.31 15.02
N ALA A 278 7.75 -3.19 16.25
CA ALA A 278 6.32 -3.27 16.54
C ALA A 278 5.54 -2.15 15.83
N THR A 279 6.02 -0.91 15.93
CA THR A 279 5.38 0.24 15.29
C THR A 279 5.43 0.16 13.76
N LEU A 280 6.56 -0.27 13.18
CA LEU A 280 6.66 -0.50 11.74
C LEU A 280 5.68 -1.55 11.25
N HIS A 281 5.66 -2.72 11.87
CA HIS A 281 4.80 -3.82 11.41
C HIS A 281 3.33 -3.53 11.67
N ALA A 282 2.98 -2.77 12.71
CA ALA A 282 1.63 -2.27 12.92
C ALA A 282 1.17 -1.36 11.76
N VAL A 283 2.02 -0.45 11.28
CA VAL A 283 1.70 0.41 10.13
C VAL A 283 1.70 -0.38 8.81
N PHE A 284 2.81 -1.01 8.46
CA PHE A 284 3.01 -1.58 7.13
C PHE A 284 2.27 -2.92 6.93
N LEU A 285 2.21 -3.79 7.94
CA LEU A 285 1.45 -5.04 7.84
C LEU A 285 0.04 -4.88 8.40
N GLY A 286 -0.11 -4.37 9.62
CA GLY A 286 -1.41 -4.25 10.26
C GLY A 286 -2.36 -3.33 9.51
N PHE A 287 -1.94 -2.09 9.26
CA PHE A 287 -2.77 -1.13 8.56
C PHE A 287 -2.71 -1.33 7.04
N VAL A 288 -1.54 -1.19 6.39
CA VAL A 288 -1.45 -1.17 4.93
C VAL A 288 -1.85 -2.52 4.30
N PHE A 289 -1.33 -3.67 4.76
CA PHE A 289 -1.72 -4.95 4.14
C PHE A 289 -3.18 -5.32 4.39
N SER A 290 -3.81 -4.92 5.50
CA SER A 290 -5.26 -5.08 5.66
C SER A 290 -6.03 -4.30 4.59
N MET A 291 -5.57 -3.09 4.22
CA MET A 291 -6.15 -2.32 3.12
C MET A 291 -5.97 -3.02 1.76
N VAL A 292 -4.78 -3.59 1.50
CA VAL A 292 -4.49 -4.36 0.28
C VAL A 292 -5.42 -5.56 0.19
N PHE A 293 -5.56 -6.33 1.27
CA PHE A 293 -6.40 -7.53 1.29
C PHE A 293 -7.84 -7.18 0.97
N GLY A 294 -8.36 -6.10 1.56
CA GLY A 294 -9.70 -5.59 1.26
C GLY A 294 -9.86 -5.23 -0.22
N HIS A 295 -8.95 -4.44 -0.80
CA HIS A 295 -9.15 -3.85 -2.12
C HIS A 295 -8.65 -4.68 -3.29
N ALA A 296 -7.77 -5.67 -3.08
CA ALA A 296 -7.21 -6.48 -4.15
C ALA A 296 -8.28 -7.10 -5.08
N PRO A 297 -9.44 -7.60 -4.58
CA PRO A 297 -10.53 -8.08 -5.44
C PRO A 297 -11.16 -7.04 -6.37
N ILE A 298 -10.94 -5.74 -6.12
CA ILE A 298 -11.44 -4.62 -6.95
C ILE A 298 -10.32 -4.06 -7.83
N ILE A 299 -9.12 -3.87 -7.28
CA ILE A 299 -7.98 -3.26 -7.98
C ILE A 299 -7.45 -4.19 -9.07
N LEU A 300 -7.30 -5.49 -8.78
CA LEU A 300 -6.75 -6.45 -9.75
C LEU A 300 -7.59 -6.54 -11.04
N PRO A 301 -8.92 -6.64 -11.00
CA PRO A 301 -9.74 -6.54 -12.21
C PRO A 301 -9.55 -5.23 -12.97
N ALA A 302 -9.44 -4.09 -12.28
CA ALA A 302 -9.23 -2.79 -12.95
C ALA A 302 -7.90 -2.73 -13.72
N VAL A 303 -6.84 -3.36 -13.20
CA VAL A 303 -5.52 -3.36 -13.84
C VAL A 303 -5.37 -4.46 -14.89
N THR A 304 -5.81 -5.69 -14.59
CA THR A 304 -5.56 -6.89 -15.41
C THR A 304 -6.73 -7.33 -16.29
N HIS A 305 -7.93 -6.81 -16.01
CA HIS A 305 -9.21 -7.31 -16.54
C HIS A 305 -9.56 -8.75 -16.12
N PHE A 306 -8.82 -9.34 -15.19
CA PHE A 306 -9.17 -10.64 -14.61
C PHE A 306 -10.16 -10.43 -13.45
N ALA A 307 -11.39 -10.93 -13.63
CA ALA A 307 -12.39 -10.91 -12.56
C ALA A 307 -11.93 -11.76 -11.37
N VAL A 308 -11.98 -11.19 -10.16
CA VAL A 308 -11.71 -11.90 -8.91
C VAL A 308 -13.04 -12.24 -8.26
N ARG A 309 -13.39 -13.51 -8.19
CA ARG A 309 -14.61 -13.95 -7.50
C ARG A 309 -14.37 -14.05 -6.00
N PHE A 310 -15.08 -13.22 -5.23
CA PHE A 310 -15.07 -13.32 -3.78
C PHE A 310 -15.66 -14.65 -3.28
N HIS A 311 -15.06 -15.21 -2.24
CA HIS A 311 -15.58 -16.34 -1.46
C HIS A 311 -15.11 -16.24 0.00
N ARG A 312 -15.76 -16.98 0.91
CA ARG A 312 -15.55 -16.84 2.36
C ARG A 312 -14.12 -17.08 2.84
N ALA A 313 -13.30 -17.85 2.10
CA ALA A 313 -11.90 -18.08 2.47
C ALA A 313 -11.03 -16.81 2.38
N PHE A 314 -11.52 -15.71 1.81
CA PHE A 314 -10.85 -14.40 1.92
C PHE A 314 -10.69 -13.94 3.38
N TYR A 315 -11.59 -14.34 4.29
CA TYR A 315 -11.41 -14.05 5.71
C TYR A 315 -10.23 -14.80 6.34
N LEU A 316 -9.77 -15.91 5.75
CA LEU A 316 -8.69 -16.72 6.32
C LEU A 316 -7.36 -15.97 6.36
N HIS A 317 -6.93 -15.41 5.23
CA HIS A 317 -5.65 -14.71 5.18
C HIS A 317 -5.67 -13.41 5.99
N LEU A 318 -6.84 -12.76 6.10
CA LEU A 318 -7.02 -11.60 6.98
C LEU A 318 -6.93 -11.98 8.46
N ALA A 319 -7.62 -13.04 8.88
CA ALA A 319 -7.55 -13.54 10.25
C ALA A 319 -6.12 -13.98 10.60
N LEU A 320 -5.46 -14.69 9.68
CA LEU A 320 -4.08 -15.15 9.85
C LEU A 320 -3.11 -13.96 10.02
N LEU A 321 -3.28 -12.89 9.23
CA LEU A 321 -2.49 -11.65 9.39
C LEU A 321 -2.68 -11.03 10.77
N HIS A 322 -3.90 -10.99 11.30
CA HIS A 322 -4.15 -10.40 12.62
C HIS A 322 -3.57 -11.24 13.75
N VAL A 323 -3.74 -12.57 13.70
CA VAL A 323 -3.14 -13.48 14.67
C VAL A 323 -1.61 -13.39 14.62
N SER A 324 -1.02 -13.38 13.43
CA SER A 324 0.43 -13.28 13.26
C SER A 324 0.99 -11.96 13.78
N LEU A 325 0.27 -10.85 13.60
CA LEU A 325 0.65 -9.54 14.13
C LEU A 325 0.55 -9.46 15.65
N ILE A 326 -0.48 -10.06 16.27
CA ILE A 326 -0.58 -10.13 17.73
C ILE A 326 0.64 -10.86 18.31
N VAL A 327 0.99 -12.03 17.74
CA VAL A 327 2.18 -12.78 18.14
C VAL A 327 3.45 -11.94 17.92
N ARG A 328 3.58 -11.31 16.75
CA ARG A 328 4.75 -10.53 16.37
C ARG A 328 5.00 -9.35 17.31
N LEU A 329 3.99 -8.50 17.49
CA LEU A 329 4.09 -7.30 18.32
C LEU A 329 4.20 -7.67 19.81
N GLY A 330 3.47 -8.69 20.27
CA GLY A 330 3.60 -9.20 21.62
C GLY A 330 5.04 -9.66 21.91
N ALA A 331 5.67 -10.34 20.95
CA ALA A 331 7.06 -10.76 21.05
C ALA A 331 8.06 -9.60 20.99
N ASP A 332 7.81 -8.58 20.16
CA ASP A 332 8.60 -7.34 20.12
C ASP A 332 8.57 -6.63 21.48
N LEU A 333 7.39 -6.50 22.10
CA LEU A 333 7.22 -5.87 23.42
C LEU A 333 7.79 -6.72 24.57
N ALA A 334 7.75 -8.05 24.44
CA ALA A 334 8.34 -8.97 25.42
C ALA A 334 9.85 -9.20 25.22
N GLY A 335 10.46 -8.64 24.16
CA GLY A 335 11.87 -8.85 23.84
C GLY A 335 12.24 -10.26 23.37
N SER A 336 11.27 -11.12 23.04
CA SER A 336 11.53 -12.52 22.68
C SER A 336 11.93 -12.67 21.21
N ALA A 337 13.16 -13.10 20.93
CA ALA A 337 13.64 -13.35 19.55
C ALA A 337 12.88 -14.49 18.86
N ASP A 338 12.65 -15.60 19.56
CA ASP A 338 12.03 -16.80 18.99
C ASP A 338 10.57 -16.55 18.59
N TRP A 339 9.79 -15.94 19.49
CA TRP A 339 8.40 -15.58 19.19
C TRP A 339 8.30 -14.49 18.12
N ARG A 340 9.30 -13.60 18.03
CA ARG A 340 9.40 -12.64 16.93
C ARG A 340 9.62 -13.34 15.60
N ALA A 341 10.49 -14.35 15.54
CA ALA A 341 10.73 -15.16 14.35
C ALA A 341 9.47 -15.94 13.94
N ILE A 342 8.77 -16.57 14.89
CA ILE A 342 7.49 -17.25 14.65
C ILE A 342 6.45 -16.28 14.11
N GLY A 343 6.26 -15.11 14.75
CA GLY A 343 5.34 -14.08 14.27
C GLY A 343 5.69 -13.60 12.86
N GLY A 344 6.98 -13.45 12.54
CA GLY A 344 7.46 -13.13 11.20
C GLY A 344 7.17 -14.21 10.16
N ALA A 345 7.38 -15.48 10.51
CA ALA A 345 7.03 -16.61 9.65
C ALA A 345 5.51 -16.67 9.39
N LEU A 346 4.69 -16.50 10.44
CA LEU A 346 3.24 -16.44 10.30
C LEU A 346 2.77 -15.26 9.43
N ASN A 347 3.42 -14.09 9.52
CA ASN A 347 3.18 -12.97 8.61
C ASN A 347 3.44 -13.38 7.15
N ALA A 348 4.56 -14.07 6.88
CA ALA A 348 4.87 -14.55 5.53
C ALA A 348 3.82 -15.56 5.02
N VAL A 349 3.37 -16.48 5.88
CA VAL A 349 2.28 -17.42 5.55
C VAL A 349 0.97 -16.67 5.27
N ALA A 350 0.65 -15.61 6.01
CA ALA A 350 -0.53 -14.78 5.74
C ALA A 350 -0.48 -14.14 4.34
N LEU A 351 0.67 -13.60 3.95
CA LEU A 351 0.88 -13.01 2.62
C LEU A 351 0.81 -14.07 1.52
N LEU A 352 1.39 -15.25 1.73
CA LEU A 352 1.28 -16.37 0.79
C LEU A 352 -0.17 -16.84 0.64
N ALA A 353 -0.89 -17.00 1.75
CA ALA A 353 -2.30 -17.36 1.76
C ALA A 353 -3.14 -16.33 1.00
N PHE A 354 -2.83 -15.03 1.14
CA PHE A 354 -3.47 -13.98 0.35
C PHE A 354 -3.23 -14.15 -1.16
N ILE A 355 -1.98 -14.39 -1.60
CA ILE A 355 -1.65 -14.60 -3.01
C ILE A 355 -2.40 -15.80 -3.58
N LEU A 356 -2.32 -16.96 -2.89
CA LEU A 356 -2.96 -18.20 -3.33
C LEU A 356 -4.49 -18.07 -3.38
N ASN A 357 -5.08 -17.45 -2.36
CA ASN A 357 -6.53 -17.27 -2.30
C ASN A 357 -7.03 -16.28 -3.36
N THR A 358 -6.26 -15.24 -3.67
CA THR A 358 -6.56 -14.30 -4.76
C THR A 358 -6.46 -14.97 -6.13
N ALA A 359 -5.41 -15.77 -6.36
CA ALA A 359 -5.25 -16.56 -7.59
C ALA A 359 -6.40 -17.57 -7.80
N SER A 360 -6.82 -18.26 -6.73
CA SER A 360 -8.01 -19.11 -6.72
C SER A 360 -9.28 -18.33 -7.08
N GLY A 361 -9.43 -17.12 -6.55
CA GLY A 361 -10.53 -16.21 -6.89
C GLY A 361 -10.55 -15.81 -8.37
N ILE A 362 -9.38 -15.57 -8.97
CA ILE A 362 -9.23 -15.31 -10.42
C ILE A 362 -9.62 -16.55 -11.24
N TRP A 363 -9.09 -17.72 -10.88
CA TRP A 363 -9.38 -18.97 -11.57
C TRP A 363 -10.88 -19.29 -11.60
N ARG A 364 -11.54 -19.17 -10.44
CA ARG A 364 -12.99 -19.36 -10.29
C ARG A 364 -13.81 -18.32 -11.06
N GLY A 365 -13.27 -17.12 -11.25
CA GLY A 365 -13.87 -16.07 -12.07
C GLY A 365 -13.90 -16.43 -13.55
N ARG A 366 -12.81 -17.01 -14.07
CA ARG A 366 -12.69 -17.41 -15.48
C ARG A 366 -13.62 -18.56 -15.86
N LEU A 367 -13.73 -19.59 -15.02
CA LEU A 367 -14.53 -20.79 -15.30
C LEU A 367 -16.01 -20.51 -15.57
N LYS A 368 -16.58 -19.44 -15.01
CA LYS A 368 -18.01 -19.11 -15.18
C LYS A 368 -18.32 -18.35 -16.49
N ILE A 369 -17.32 -17.67 -17.07
CA ILE A 369 -17.46 -17.02 -18.38
C ILE A 369 -17.48 -18.08 -19.51
N SER A 370 -16.87 -19.23 -19.26
CA SER A 370 -16.72 -20.33 -20.24
C SER A 370 -17.89 -21.32 -20.29
N THR A 371 -18.86 -21.26 -19.37
CA THR A 371 -20.12 -22.02 -19.47
C THR A 371 -21.16 -21.21 -20.23
N PRO A 372 -21.51 -21.55 -21.49
CA PRO A 372 -22.63 -20.92 -22.18
C PRO A 372 -23.89 -21.20 -21.38
N ALA A 373 -24.73 -20.18 -21.19
CA ALA A 373 -26.10 -20.42 -20.74
C ALA A 373 -26.73 -21.37 -21.77
N SER A 374 -27.12 -22.57 -21.32
CA SER A 374 -27.93 -23.49 -22.13
C SER A 374 -29.14 -22.71 -22.65
N ALA A 375 -29.24 -22.57 -23.97
CA ALA A 375 -30.36 -21.90 -24.62
C ALA A 375 -31.68 -22.52 -24.11
N PRO A 376 -32.74 -21.72 -23.90
CA PRO A 376 -34.05 -22.27 -23.58
C PRO A 376 -34.46 -23.21 -24.70
N ASN A 377 -34.73 -24.46 -24.35
CA ASN A 377 -35.25 -25.45 -25.27
C ASN A 377 -36.67 -25.01 -25.67
N HIS A 378 -36.81 -24.29 -26.77
CA HIS A 378 -38.10 -24.10 -27.43
C HIS A 378 -38.49 -25.40 -28.13
N GLY A 379 -38.88 -26.39 -27.33
CA GLY A 379 -39.51 -27.61 -27.76
C GLY A 379 -41.01 -27.40 -27.97
N ALA A 380 -41.36 -27.20 -29.24
CA ALA A 380 -42.57 -27.62 -29.94
C ALA A 380 -43.94 -27.59 -29.24
N ARG A 381 -44.83 -26.79 -29.84
CA ARG A 381 -46.28 -27.04 -29.89
C ARG A 381 -46.55 -28.42 -30.53
N ALA A 382 -47.46 -29.17 -29.93
CA ALA A 382 -48.50 -29.93 -30.61
C ALA A 382 -49.72 -29.96 -29.67
#